data_AF-A0A7X7ZSS1-F1
#
_entry.id   AF-A0A7X7ZSS1-F1
#
_cell.length_a   1.000
_cell.length_b   1.000
_cell.length_c   1.000
_cell.angle_alpha   90.00
_cell.angle_beta   90.00
_cell.angle_gamma   90.00
#
_symmetry.space_group_name_H-M   'P 1'
#
loop_
_entity.id
_entity.type
_entity.pdbx_description
1 polymer ?
#
loop_
_entity_poly.entity_id
_entity_poly.type
_entity_poly.pdbx_seq_one_letter_code
_entity_poly.pdbx_strand_id
1 'polypeptide(L)'
;MTTISDQSVIEIREAYASGVTQAELAKLYQCRQTNISKIIRGDTRANVAGPLSQPGRASGERHGLSKLTTAQVIEIRGLRELGVKFKDIAAMFSISQTQARQVALGLARRNG
;
A
#
# COMPACT_ATOMS: atom_id res chain seq x y z
N MET A 1 27.80 -2.53 10.86
CA MET A 1 26.54 -2.17 10.16
C MET A 1 26.91 -1.86 8.73
N THR A 2 26.54 -2.72 7.79
CA THR A 2 26.84 -2.54 6.36
C THR A 2 25.84 -1.52 5.81
N THR A 3 26.29 -0.30 5.60
CA THR A 3 25.47 0.77 5.01
C THR A 3 25.15 0.40 3.57
N ILE A 4 23.88 0.12 3.25
CA ILE A 4 23.45 -0.10 1.87
C ILE A 4 23.62 1.22 1.12
N SER A 5 24.42 1.19 0.05
CA SER A 5 24.69 2.34 -0.82
C SER A 5 23.53 2.61 -1.76
N ASP A 6 23.48 3.79 -2.35
CA ASP A 6 22.46 4.15 -3.34
C ASP A 6 22.52 3.24 -4.58
N GLN A 7 23.72 2.76 -4.93
CA GLN A 7 23.89 1.78 -6.01
C GLN A 7 23.22 0.45 -5.69
N SER A 8 23.41 -0.08 -4.48
CA SER A 8 22.75 -1.31 -4.04
C SER A 8 21.22 -1.17 -3.99
N VAL A 9 20.70 0.03 -3.72
CA VAL A 9 19.25 0.30 -3.77
C VAL A 9 18.71 0.16 -5.20
N ILE A 10 19.44 0.67 -6.20
CA ILE A 10 19.07 0.56 -7.62
C ILE A 10 19.05 -0.92 -8.03
N GLU A 11 20.12 -1.66 -7.72
CA GLU A 11 20.22 -3.09 -8.03
C GLU A 11 19.09 -3.91 -7.38
N ILE A 12 18.76 -3.65 -6.11
CA ILE A 12 17.65 -4.32 -5.41
C ILE A 12 16.33 -4.08 -6.13
N ARG A 13 16.08 -2.85 -6.61
CA ARG A 13 14.85 -2.48 -7.31
C ARG A 13 14.77 -3.13 -8.68
N GLU A 14 15.86 -3.12 -9.43
CA GLU A 14 15.94 -3.74 -10.75
C GLU A 14 15.79 -5.26 -10.66
N ALA A 15 16.50 -5.91 -9.73
CA ALA A 15 16.38 -7.34 -9.50
C ALA A 15 14.96 -7.75 -9.05
N TYR A 16 14.31 -6.94 -8.22
CA TYR A 16 12.91 -7.19 -7.88
C TYR A 16 11.98 -7.03 -9.09
N ALA A 17 12.21 -6.01 -9.92
CA ALA A 17 11.46 -5.79 -11.15
C ALA A 17 11.68 -6.92 -12.18
N SER A 18 12.85 -7.56 -12.18
CA SER A 18 13.15 -8.75 -13.00
C SER A 18 12.57 -10.05 -12.43
N GLY A 19 11.87 -10.00 -11.30
CA GLY A 19 11.17 -11.15 -10.71
C GLY A 19 11.90 -11.85 -9.57
N VAL A 20 13.05 -11.35 -9.10
CA VAL A 20 13.75 -11.91 -7.94
C VAL A 20 12.93 -11.67 -6.67
N THR A 21 12.85 -12.68 -5.79
CA THR A 21 12.05 -12.55 -4.57
C THR A 21 12.75 -11.71 -3.51
N GLN A 22 11.97 -11.04 -2.66
CA GLN A 22 12.50 -10.25 -1.54
C GLN A 22 13.31 -11.10 -0.54
N ALA A 23 12.99 -12.39 -0.43
CA ALA A 23 13.68 -13.32 0.45
C ALA A 23 15.09 -13.66 -0.07
N GLU A 24 15.24 -13.80 -1.40
CA GLU A 24 16.54 -14.00 -2.03
C GLU A 24 17.42 -12.76 -1.93
N LEU A 25 16.85 -11.58 -2.19
CA LEU A 25 17.54 -10.29 -2.03
C LEU A 25 17.99 -10.07 -0.58
N ALA A 26 17.16 -10.45 0.40
CA ALA A 26 17.51 -10.36 1.81
C ALA A 26 18.75 -11.22 2.16
N LYS A 27 18.83 -12.43 1.61
CA LYS A 27 20.00 -13.31 1.77
C LYS A 27 21.24 -12.73 1.09
N LEU A 28 21.10 -12.25 -0.15
CA LEU A 28 22.19 -11.71 -0.96
C LEU A 28 22.84 -10.49 -0.31
N TYR A 29 22.02 -9.55 0.17
CA TYR A 29 22.48 -8.31 0.82
C TYR A 29 22.61 -8.44 2.35
N GLN A 30 22.51 -9.66 2.89
CA GLN A 30 22.59 -9.97 4.33
C GLN A 30 21.76 -9.03 5.22
N CYS A 31 20.56 -8.70 4.77
CA CYS A 31 19.69 -7.75 5.46
C CYS A 31 18.31 -8.36 5.69
N ARG A 32 17.54 -7.73 6.58
CA ARG A 32 16.18 -8.18 6.85
C ARG A 32 15.29 -7.95 5.64
N GLN A 33 14.42 -8.91 5.33
CA GLN A 33 13.43 -8.78 4.24
C GLN A 33 12.52 -7.56 4.41
N THR A 34 12.27 -7.10 5.65
CA THR A 34 11.57 -5.84 5.92
C THR A 34 12.34 -4.60 5.45
N ASN A 35 13.68 -4.61 5.48
CA ASN A 35 14.49 -3.53 4.89
C ASN A 35 14.40 -3.55 3.36
N ILE A 36 14.50 -4.73 2.74
CA ILE A 36 14.30 -4.89 1.30
C ILE A 36 12.93 -4.34 0.87
N SER A 37 11.86 -4.69 1.59
CA SER A 37 10.52 -4.18 1.30
C SER A 37 10.44 -2.65 1.38
N LYS A 38 11.11 -2.00 2.34
CA LYS A 38 11.14 -0.54 2.45
C LYS A 38 11.91 0.10 1.29
N ILE A 39 13.02 -0.52 0.87
CA ILE A 39 13.85 -0.06 -0.27
C ILE A 39 13.05 -0.11 -1.58
N ILE A 40 12.38 -1.24 -1.84
CA ILE A 40 11.60 -1.47 -3.05
C ILE A 40 10.38 -0.55 -3.14
N ARG A 41 9.72 -0.25 -2.00
CA ARG A 41 8.58 0.68 -1.95
C ARG A 41 8.97 2.15 -1.98
N GLY A 42 10.24 2.47 -1.67
CA GLY A 42 10.74 3.83 -1.59
C GLY A 42 10.54 4.52 -0.22
N ASP A 43 10.07 3.82 0.81
CA ASP A 43 9.73 4.41 2.13
C ASP A 43 10.92 5.09 2.82
N THR A 44 12.13 4.54 2.70
CA THR A 44 13.35 5.11 3.31
C THR A 44 14.31 5.75 2.31
N ARG A 45 14.18 5.45 1.01
CA ARG A 45 15.12 5.84 -0.04
C ARG A 45 14.39 6.34 -1.29
N ALA A 46 13.43 7.24 -1.10
CA ALA A 46 12.58 7.79 -2.17
C ALA A 46 13.38 8.56 -3.23
N ASN A 47 14.47 9.22 -2.84
CA ASN A 47 15.31 10.05 -3.73
C ASN A 47 16.26 9.23 -4.63
N VAL A 48 16.39 7.92 -4.40
CA VAL A 48 17.24 7.06 -5.23
C VAL A 48 16.46 6.62 -6.46
N ALA A 49 17.12 6.49 -7.61
CA ALA A 49 16.51 6.05 -8.87
C ALA A 49 16.04 4.58 -8.85
N GLY A 50 15.36 4.16 -9.92
CA GLY A 50 14.93 2.76 -10.15
C GLY A 50 13.42 2.50 -9.94
N PRO A 51 12.92 1.34 -10.41
CA PRO A 51 11.50 1.02 -10.39
C PRO A 51 11.00 0.77 -8.97
N LEU A 52 9.99 1.54 -8.54
CA LEU A 52 9.31 1.32 -7.28
C LEU A 52 8.21 0.28 -7.46
N SER A 53 8.20 -0.75 -6.62
CA SER A 53 7.02 -1.61 -6.55
C SER A 53 5.90 -0.81 -5.91
N GLN A 54 4.75 -0.72 -6.57
CA GLN A 54 3.56 -0.15 -5.95
C GLN A 54 3.33 -0.78 -4.57
N PRO A 55 2.89 0.01 -3.58
CA PRO A 55 2.58 -0.51 -2.26
C PRO A 55 1.61 -1.68 -2.42
N GLY A 56 2.03 -2.85 -1.92
CA GLY A 56 1.21 -4.05 -1.98
C GLY A 56 -0.15 -3.81 -1.32
N ARG A 57 -1.16 -4.50 -1.86
CA ARG A 57 -2.55 -4.52 -1.38
C ARG A 57 -2.61 -4.47 0.14
N ALA A 58 -3.39 -3.54 0.69
CA ALA A 58 -3.55 -3.38 2.12
C ALA A 58 -3.97 -4.70 2.76
N SER A 59 -3.48 -5.02 3.96
CA SER A 59 -3.69 -6.33 4.61
C SER A 59 -5.17 -6.76 4.65
N GLY A 60 -6.10 -5.80 4.77
CA GLY A 60 -7.54 -6.05 4.70
C GLY A 60 -8.01 -6.64 3.37
N GLU A 61 -7.36 -6.35 2.25
CA GLU A 61 -7.70 -6.87 0.92
C GLU A 61 -7.34 -8.35 0.74
N ARG A 62 -6.50 -8.91 1.63
CA ARG A 62 -6.23 -10.36 1.69
C ARG A 62 -7.28 -11.10 2.52
N HIS A 63 -8.02 -10.38 3.35
CA HIS A 63 -9.03 -10.94 4.21
C HIS A 63 -10.37 -10.90 3.47
N GLY A 64 -10.90 -12.08 3.07
CA GLY A 64 -12.16 -12.19 2.32
C GLY A 64 -13.40 -11.62 3.04
N LEU A 65 -13.27 -11.20 4.31
CA LEU A 65 -14.32 -10.51 5.09
C LEU A 65 -14.12 -8.99 5.18
N SER A 66 -13.10 -8.42 4.52
CA SER A 66 -13.01 -6.97 4.38
C SER A 66 -14.15 -6.50 3.50
N LYS A 67 -15.14 -5.85 4.12
CA LYS A 67 -16.34 -5.36 3.43
C LYS A 67 -16.04 -4.38 2.28
N LEU A 68 -14.84 -3.79 2.23
CA LEU A 68 -14.44 -2.79 1.25
C LEU A 68 -13.03 -3.04 0.70
N THR A 69 -12.88 -2.97 -0.63
CA THR A 69 -11.60 -2.97 -1.37
C THR A 69 -11.04 -1.56 -1.51
N THR A 70 -9.74 -1.41 -1.86
CA THR A 70 -9.15 -0.08 -2.11
C THR A 70 -9.85 0.67 -3.22
N ALA A 71 -10.29 -0.03 -4.28
CA ALA A 71 -11.05 0.57 -5.38
C ALA A 71 -12.38 1.17 -4.87
N GLN A 72 -13.13 0.42 -4.06
CA GLN A 72 -14.37 0.92 -3.45
C GLN A 72 -14.12 2.10 -2.49
N VAL A 73 -13.00 2.12 -1.78
CA VAL A 73 -12.64 3.27 -0.92
C VAL A 73 -12.37 4.53 -1.75
N ILE A 74 -11.70 4.40 -2.90
CA ILE A 74 -11.47 5.51 -3.83
C ILE A 74 -12.82 6.01 -4.38
N GLU A 75 -13.69 5.10 -4.78
CA GLU A 75 -15.01 5.43 -5.32
C GLU A 75 -15.91 6.12 -4.28
N ILE A 76 -15.93 5.63 -3.04
CA ILE A 76 -16.65 6.25 -1.92
C ILE A 76 -16.19 7.69 -1.67
N ARG A 77 -14.88 7.96 -1.80
CA ARG A 77 -14.32 9.31 -1.65
C ARG A 77 -14.72 10.22 -2.81
N GLY A 78 -14.61 9.73 -4.05
CA GLY A 78 -15.02 10.50 -5.23
C GLY A 78 -16.52 10.84 -5.22
N LEU A 79 -17.38 9.91 -4.82
CA LEU A 79 -18.81 10.16 -4.65
C LEU A 79 -19.09 11.25 -3.59
N ARG A 80 -18.25 11.33 -2.55
CA ARG A 80 -18.39 12.39 -1.56
C ARG A 80 -18.00 13.76 -2.11
N GLU A 81 -16.94 13.82 -2.91
CA GLU A 81 -16.52 15.06 -3.60
C GLU A 81 -17.60 15.56 -4.58
N LEU A 82 -18.35 14.64 -5.19
CA LEU A 82 -19.54 14.94 -6.01
C LEU A 82 -20.78 15.35 -5.18
N GLY A 83 -20.67 15.42 -3.86
CA GLY A 83 -21.75 15.86 -2.97
C GLY A 83 -22.77 14.79 -2.60
N VAL A 84 -22.56 13.53 -2.99
CA VAL A 84 -23.47 12.42 -2.65
C VAL A 84 -23.54 12.25 -1.13
N LYS A 85 -24.74 11.95 -0.62
CA LYS A 85 -24.97 11.79 0.82
C LYS A 85 -24.46 10.43 1.29
N PHE A 86 -24.01 10.35 2.55
CA PHE A 86 -23.53 9.10 3.15
C PHE A 86 -24.56 7.98 3.17
N LYS A 87 -25.86 8.32 3.21
CA LYS A 87 -26.97 7.35 3.12
C LYS A 87 -26.99 6.64 1.77
N ASP A 88 -26.83 7.39 0.69
CA ASP A 88 -26.89 6.84 -0.66
C ASP A 88 -25.63 6.02 -0.95
N ILE A 89 -24.46 6.51 -0.51
CA ILE A 89 -23.20 5.76 -0.56
C ILE A 89 -23.30 4.45 0.24
N ALA A 90 -23.86 4.48 1.45
CA ALA A 90 -24.04 3.29 2.27
C ALA A 90 -24.92 2.24 1.58
N ALA A 91 -26.01 2.66 0.92
CA ALA A 91 -26.88 1.78 0.16
C ALA A 91 -26.17 1.18 -1.07
N MET A 92 -25.41 1.99 -1.82
CA MET A 92 -24.66 1.53 -3.01
C MET A 92 -23.63 0.46 -2.69
N PHE A 93 -22.91 0.60 -1.56
CA PHE A 93 -21.86 -0.34 -1.17
C PHE A 93 -22.29 -1.38 -0.13
N SER A 94 -23.59 -1.44 0.22
CA SER A 94 -24.12 -2.33 1.27
C SER A 94 -23.35 -2.25 2.60
N ILE A 95 -23.00 -1.03 3.02
CA ILE A 95 -22.29 -0.72 4.26
C ILE A 95 -23.14 0.14 5.19
N SER A 96 -22.71 0.31 6.45
CA SER A 96 -23.39 1.23 7.36
C SER A 96 -23.09 2.69 7.01
N GLN A 97 -24.01 3.61 7.32
CA GLN A 97 -23.78 5.06 7.14
C GLN A 97 -22.57 5.56 7.93
N THR A 98 -22.35 4.99 9.12
CA THR A 98 -21.16 5.25 9.94
C THR A 98 -19.88 4.81 9.22
N GLN A 99 -19.89 3.63 8.59
CA GLN A 99 -18.76 3.13 7.81
C GLN A 99 -18.51 3.98 6.56
N ALA A 100 -19.56 4.36 5.82
CA ALA A 100 -19.46 5.27 4.67
C ALA A 100 -18.84 6.63 5.08
N ARG A 101 -19.29 7.20 6.20
CA ARG A 101 -18.73 8.44 6.77
C ARG A 101 -17.25 8.26 7.14
N GLN A 102 -16.89 7.18 7.83
CA GLN A 102 -15.51 6.93 8.24
C GLN A 102 -14.57 6.75 7.04
N VAL A 103 -15.03 6.09 5.97
CA VAL A 103 -14.23 5.87 4.76
C VAL A 103 -14.06 7.16 3.95
N ALA A 104 -15.15 7.91 3.76
CA ALA A 104 -15.15 9.19 3.04
C ALA A 104 -14.32 10.26 3.76
N LEU A 105 -14.38 10.33 5.10
CA LEU A 105 -13.58 11.26 5.91
C LEU A 105 -12.15 10.75 6.17
N GLY A 106 -11.79 9.56 5.67
CA GLY A 106 -10.47 8.96 5.92
C GLY A 106 -10.22 8.50 7.36
N LEU A 107 -11.23 8.58 8.24
CA LEU A 107 -11.18 8.16 9.64
C LEU A 107 -11.07 6.64 9.81
N ALA A 108 -11.43 5.87 8.78
CA ALA A 108 -11.38 4.41 8.78
C ALA A 108 -9.95 3.82 8.77
N ARG A 109 -8.89 4.64 8.85
CA ARG A 109 -7.50 4.15 8.91
C ARG A 109 -6.55 5.08 9.64
N ARG A 110 -6.40 4.84 10.94
CA ARG A 110 -5.12 4.93 11.65
C ARG A 110 -5.21 4.00 12.88
N ASN A 111 -4.14 3.24 13.12
CA ASN A 111 -3.91 2.28 14.21
C ASN A 111 -4.30 0.83 13.86
N GLY A 112 -3.40 -0.14 13.93
CA GLY A 112 -1.98 -0.14 14.32
C GLY A 112 -1.35 -1.47 13.89
#